data_AF-A0A7W9N1V6-F1
#
_entry.id   AF-A0A7W9N1V6-F1
#
_cell.length_a   1.000
_cell.length_b   1.000
_cell.length_c   1.000
_cell.angle_alpha   90.00
_cell.angle_beta   90.00
_cell.angle_gamma   90.00
#
_symmetry.space_group_name_H-M   'P 1'
#
loop_
_entity.id
_entity.type
_entity.pdbx_description
1 polymer ?
#
loop_
_entity_poly.entity_id
_entity_poly.type
_entity_poly.pdbx_seq_one_letter_code
_entity_poly.pdbx_strand_id
1 'polypeptide(L)' 'MTHLEDDRAALAAGETYLVHILETSIPPGNPEHYRITDAVEAHHAETGSWDIEAAGPDAARELLARHGR' A
#
# COMPACT_ATOMS: atom_id res chain seq x y z
N MET A 1 12.56 20.30 -1.54
CA MET A 1 11.86 21.39 -2.23
C MET A 1 10.44 21.72 -1.72
N THR A 2 9.58 20.85 -1.17
CA THR A 2 9.76 19.43 -0.77
C THR A 2 8.49 18.58 -0.91
N HIS A 3 7.28 19.14 -1.01
CA HIS A 3 6.02 18.36 -0.95
C HIS A 3 6.04 17.12 -1.85
N LEU A 4 6.28 17.30 -3.16
CA LEU A 4 6.39 16.22 -4.15
C LEU A 4 7.51 15.17 -3.89
N GLU A 5 8.54 15.54 -3.12
CA GLU A 5 9.61 14.60 -2.72
C GLU A 5 9.20 13.81 -1.46
N ASP A 6 8.44 14.44 -0.56
CA ASP A 6 7.85 13.84 0.63
C ASP A 6 6.73 12.86 0.26
N ASP A 7 5.79 13.28 -0.62
CA ASP A 7 4.75 12.42 -1.20
C ASP A 7 5.33 11.17 -1.87
N ARG A 8 6.44 11.30 -2.61
CA ARG A 8 7.07 10.15 -3.26
C ARG A 8 7.83 9.24 -2.30
N ALA A 9 8.36 9.77 -1.20
CA ALA A 9 8.92 8.94 -0.13
C ALA A 9 7.80 8.19 0.63
N ALA A 10 6.69 8.86 0.89
CA ALA A 10 5.52 8.30 1.58
C ALA A 10 4.79 7.24 0.73
N LEU A 11 4.62 7.49 -0.58
CA LEU A 11 4.15 6.49 -1.55
C LEU A 11 5.04 5.23 -1.50
N ALA A 12 6.35 5.37 -1.62
CA ALA A 12 7.28 4.24 -1.61
C ALA A 12 7.27 3.47 -0.27
N ALA A 13 7.03 4.15 0.85
CA ALA A 13 6.85 3.51 2.15
C ALA A 13 5.54 2.68 2.20
N GLY A 14 4.42 3.24 1.71
CA GLY A 14 3.15 2.52 1.58
C GLY A 14 3.25 1.31 0.65
N GLU A 15 3.92 1.45 -0.49
CA GLU A 15 4.18 0.34 -1.43
C GLU A 15 5.01 -0.77 -0.75
N THR A 16 6.06 -0.40 -0.02
CA THR A 16 6.90 -1.33 0.74
C THR A 16 6.10 -2.07 1.80
N TYR A 17 5.22 -1.39 2.52
CA TYR A 17 4.35 -2.01 3.53
C TYR A 17 3.37 -3.01 2.90
N LEU A 18 2.74 -2.67 1.77
CA LEU A 18 1.86 -3.60 1.07
C LEU A 18 2.59 -4.85 0.54
N VAL A 19 3.82 -4.70 0.02
CA VAL A 19 4.66 -5.86 -0.34
C VAL A 19 4.96 -6.71 0.90
N HIS A 20 5.35 -6.09 2.01
CA HIS A 20 5.62 -6.79 3.27
C HIS A 20 4.42 -7.59 3.79
N ILE A 21 3.20 -7.06 3.66
CA ILE A 21 1.95 -7.77 4.02
C ILE A 21 1.71 -8.99 3.12
N LEU A 22 2.07 -8.92 1.83
CA LEU A 22 1.98 -10.07 0.93
C LEU A 22 3.03 -11.14 1.24
N GLU A 23 4.28 -10.74 1.52
CA GLU A 23 5.38 -11.65 1.89
C GLU A 23 5.15 -12.35 3.23
N THR A 24 4.52 -11.67 4.20
CA THR A 24 4.23 -12.22 5.53
C THR A 24 2.89 -12.95 5.63
N SER A 25 2.06 -12.91 4.59
CA SER A 25 0.80 -13.67 4.53
C SER A 25 1.05 -15.16 4.23
N ILE A 26 0.10 -16.03 4.58
CA ILE A 26 0.21 -17.49 4.39
C ILE A 26 -1.03 -18.00 3.63
N PRO A 27 -0.88 -18.52 2.39
CA PRO A 27 0.35 -18.52 1.58
C PRO A 27 0.81 -17.08 1.23
N PRO A 28 2.10 -16.88 0.92
CA PRO A 28 2.60 -15.57 0.50
C PRO A 28 1.95 -15.16 -0.81
N GLY A 29 1.48 -13.92 -0.86
CA GLY A 29 0.86 -13.35 -2.06
C GLY A 29 1.91 -12.91 -3.07
N ASN A 30 1.65 -13.09 -4.37
CA ASN A 30 2.54 -12.55 -5.41
C ASN A 30 2.25 -11.04 -5.60
N PRO A 31 3.19 -10.12 -5.33
CA PRO A 31 2.99 -8.69 -5.55
C PRO A 31 2.64 -8.34 -7.00
N GLU A 32 3.08 -9.11 -8.00
CA GLU A 32 2.73 -8.88 -9.41
C GLU A 32 1.23 -9.10 -9.74
N HIS A 33 0.49 -9.74 -8.83
CA HIS A 33 -0.97 -9.93 -8.96
C HIS A 33 -1.77 -8.74 -8.43
N TYR A 34 -1.12 -7.71 -7.90
CA TYR A 34 -1.75 -6.55 -7.28
C TYR A 34 -1.23 -5.25 -7.89
N ARG A 35 -2.10 -4.25 -8.02
CA ARG A 35 -1.68 -2.89 -8.41
C ARG A 35 -1.27 -2.10 -7.18
N ILE A 36 -0.07 -2.37 -6.68
CA ILE A 36 0.40 -1.85 -5.39
C ILE A 36 0.40 -0.32 -5.34
N THR A 37 0.96 0.37 -6.34
CA THR A 37 0.95 1.84 -6.42
C THR A 37 -0.48 2.41 -6.41
N ASP A 38 -1.35 1.85 -7.26
CA ASP A 38 -2.77 2.21 -7.44
C ASP A 38 -3.56 2.04 -6.12
N ALA A 39 -3.22 1.01 -5.34
CA ALA A 39 -3.77 0.77 -4.01
C ALA A 39 -3.33 1.82 -2.98
N VAL A 40 -2.04 2.18 -2.98
CA VAL A 40 -1.51 3.22 -2.07
C VAL A 40 -2.07 4.60 -2.40
N GLU A 41 -2.18 4.94 -3.69
CA GLU A 41 -2.82 6.16 -4.16
C GLU A 41 -4.32 6.21 -3.80
N ALA A 42 -5.04 5.08 -3.92
CA ALA A 42 -6.43 4.99 -3.49
C ALA A 42 -6.59 5.18 -1.97
N HIS A 43 -5.73 4.57 -1.16
CA HIS A 43 -5.75 4.77 0.29
C HIS A 43 -5.52 6.23 0.68
N HIS A 44 -4.56 6.91 0.05
CA HIS A 44 -4.33 8.33 0.25
C HIS A 44 -5.52 9.19 -0.21
N ALA A 45 -6.18 8.84 -1.32
CA ALA A 45 -7.39 9.51 -1.76
C ALA A 45 -8.61 9.29 -0.84
N GLU A 46 -8.74 8.10 -0.21
CA GLU A 46 -9.81 7.77 0.74
C GLU A 46 -9.58 8.39 2.13
N THR A 47 -8.34 8.45 2.62
CA THR A 47 -8.02 8.82 4.02
C THR A 47 -7.32 10.16 4.19
N GLY A 48 -6.68 10.69 3.14
CA GLY A 48 -5.74 11.81 3.24
C GLY A 48 -4.39 11.45 3.86
N SER A 49 -4.07 10.15 4.00
CA SER A 49 -2.81 9.65 4.55
C SER A 49 -2.15 8.63 3.63
N TRP A 50 -0.82 8.70 3.52
CA TRP A 50 -0.01 7.66 2.87
C TRP A 50 0.31 6.48 3.83
N ASP A 51 0.05 6.65 5.13
CA ASP A 51 0.46 5.72 6.19
C ASP A 51 -0.53 4.55 6.35
N ILE A 52 -0.37 3.54 5.49
CA ILE A 52 -1.15 2.30 5.52
C ILE A 52 -0.78 1.44 6.75
N GLU A 53 0.43 1.57 7.28
CA GLU A 53 0.85 0.85 8.50
C GLU A 53 0.01 1.28 9.70
N ALA A 54 -0.30 2.58 9.82
CA ALA A 54 -1.22 3.11 10.83
C ALA A 54 -2.67 2.60 10.67
N ALA A 55 -3.11 2.25 9.46
CA ALA A 55 -4.40 1.60 9.21
C ALA A 55 -4.39 0.09 9.53
N GLY A 56 -3.20 -0.52 9.54
CA GLY A 56 -2.96 -1.88 10.00
C GLY A 56 -3.06 -2.97 8.92
N PRO A 57 -2.67 -4.21 9.26
CA PRO A 57 -2.47 -5.29 8.29
C PRO A 57 -3.76 -5.77 7.64
N ASP A 58 -4.91 -5.67 8.30
CA ASP A 58 -6.19 -6.08 7.74
C ASP A 58 -6.76 -5.05 6.75
N ALA A 59 -6.56 -3.75 7.02
CA ALA A 59 -6.86 -2.69 6.05
C ALA A 59 -5.97 -2.82 4.81
N ALA A 60 -4.67 -3.09 4.99
CA ALA A 60 -3.76 -3.38 3.88
C ALA A 60 -4.19 -4.59 3.05
N ARG A 61 -4.66 -5.69 3.68
CA ARG A 61 -5.18 -6.87 2.98
C ARG A 61 -6.47 -6.58 2.21
N GLU A 62 -7.40 -5.82 2.79
CA GLU A 62 -8.63 -5.43 2.09
C GLU A 62 -8.32 -4.53 0.89
N LEU A 63 -7.43 -3.55 1.07
CA LEU A 63 -6.95 -2.66 0.02
C LEU A 63 -6.27 -3.44 -1.11
N LEU A 64 -5.39 -4.39 -0.79
CA LEU A 64 -4.80 -5.32 -1.76
C LEU A 64 -5.89 -6.15 -2.48
N ALA A 65 -6.88 -6.68 -1.77
CA ALA A 65 -7.97 -7.44 -2.38
C ALA A 65 -8.82 -6.60 -3.36
N ARG A 66 -9.03 -5.30 -3.08
CA ARG A 66 -9.70 -4.36 -3.99
C ARG A 66 -8.89 -4.10 -5.28
N HIS A 67 -7.56 -4.07 -5.18
CA HIS A 67 -6.63 -3.78 -6.29
C HIS A 67 -5.93 -5.04 -6.86
N GLY A 68 -6.55 -6.21 -6.71
CA GLY A 68 -6.15 -7.44 -7.41
C GLY A 68 -6.33 -7.32 -8.93
N ARG A 69 -5.48 -8.01 -9.70
CA ARG A 69 -5.43 -7.97 -11.16
C ARG A 69 -6.23 -9.07 -11.85
#